data_AF-G2GWF8-F1
#
_entry.id   AF-G2GWF8-F1
#
_cell.length_a   1.000
_cell.length_b   1.000
_cell.length_c   1.000
_cell.angle_alpha   90.00
_cell.angle_beta   90.00
_cell.angle_gamma   90.00
#
_symmetry.space_group_name_H-M   'P 1'
#
loop_
_entity.id
_entity.type
_entity.pdbx_description
1 polymer ?
#
loop_
_entity_poly.entity_id
_entity_poly.type
_entity_poly.pdbx_seq_one_letter_code
_entity_poly.pdbx_strand_id
1 'polypeptide(L)' 'MLQNALHTQKFNKRISYYEQAQRLLAEQLPLLPLATPLRLQAYRNDIEGLVLSPFGNASFAGIFRKSKDSMTEDKKL' A
#
# COMPACT_ATOMS: atom_id res chain seq x y z
N MET A 1 -11.80 -23.30 -5.02
CA MET A 1 -10.42 -22.94 -4.58
C MET A 1 -10.41 -21.72 -3.66
N LEU A 2 -10.87 -20.55 -4.10
CA LEU A 2 -10.89 -19.33 -3.28
C LEU A 2 -11.78 -19.46 -2.01
N GLN A 3 -12.93 -20.14 -2.12
CA GLN A 3 -13.76 -20.45 -0.95
C GLN A 3 -13.02 -21.31 0.09
N ASN A 4 -12.17 -22.24 -0.35
CA ASN A 4 -11.36 -23.06 0.55
C ASN A 4 -10.26 -22.24 1.22
N ALA A 5 -9.74 -21.21 0.52
CA ALA A 5 -8.79 -20.26 1.08
C ALA A 5 -9.42 -19.38 2.17
N LEU A 6 -10.72 -19.09 2.10
CA LEU A 6 -11.45 -18.31 3.10
C LEU A 6 -11.64 -19.09 4.42
N HIS A 7 -11.85 -20.41 4.34
CA HIS A 7 -12.09 -21.27 5.50
C HIS A 7 -10.82 -21.74 6.23
N THR A 8 -9.62 -21.46 5.70
CA THR A 8 -8.35 -21.86 6.33
C THR A 8 -7.60 -20.68 6.93
N GLN A 9 -7.25 -20.80 8.22
CA GLN A 9 -6.40 -19.83 8.91
C GLN A 9 -4.90 -20.07 8.67
N LYS A 10 -4.52 -21.25 8.14
CA LYS A 10 -3.12 -21.59 7.85
C LYS A 10 -2.62 -20.84 6.62
N PHE A 11 -1.67 -19.93 6.81
CA PHE A 11 -1.09 -19.07 5.77
C PHE A 11 -0.58 -19.85 4.55
N ASN A 12 0.22 -20.90 4.76
CA ASN A 12 0.79 -21.70 3.67
C ASN A 12 -0.28 -22.34 2.79
N LYS A 13 -1.42 -22.75 3.37
CA LYS A 13 -2.55 -23.30 2.60
C LYS A 13 -3.22 -22.22 1.74
N ARG A 14 -3.34 -20.98 2.26
CA ARG A 14 -3.89 -19.86 1.49
C ARG A 14 -3.04 -19.52 0.27
N ILE A 15 -1.71 -19.49 0.43
CA ILE A 15 -0.79 -19.28 -0.69
C ILE A 15 -1.02 -20.32 -1.77
N SER A 16 -1.01 -21.60 -1.42
CA SER A 16 -1.21 -22.68 -2.40
C SER A 16 -2.53 -22.56 -3.15
N TYR A 17 -3.62 -22.17 -2.46
CA TYR A 17 -4.91 -21.95 -3.13
C TYR A 17 -4.91 -20.71 -4.04
N TYR A 18 -4.20 -19.63 -3.69
CA TYR A 18 -4.06 -18.47 -4.57
C TYR A 18 -3.22 -18.77 -5.81
N GLU A 19 -2.12 -19.52 -5.68
CA GLU A 19 -1.31 -19.97 -6.81
C GLU A 19 -2.10 -20.86 -7.78
N GLN A 20 -2.97 -21.74 -7.26
CA GLN A 20 -3.84 -22.56 -8.10
C GLN A 20 -4.85 -21.69 -8.86
N ALA A 21 -5.45 -20.69 -8.20
CA ALA A 21 -6.36 -19.76 -8.85
C ALA A 21 -5.67 -18.92 -9.93
N GLN A 22 -4.45 -18.44 -9.66
CA GLN A 22 -3.66 -17.69 -10.64
C GLN A 22 -3.29 -18.53 -11.87
N ARG A 23 -2.93 -19.81 -11.67
CA ARG A 23 -2.69 -20.74 -12.78
C ARG A 23 -3.92 -20.93 -13.66
N LEU A 24 -5.09 -21.15 -13.04
CA LEU A 24 -6.35 -21.28 -13.78
C LEU A 24 -6.67 -20.00 -14.59
N LEU A 25 -6.46 -18.82 -14.00
CA LEU A 25 -6.64 -17.54 -14.71
C LEU A 25 -5.68 -17.38 -15.88
N ALA A 26 -4.43 -17.83 -15.75
CA ALA A 26 -3.46 -17.79 -16.84
C ALA A 26 -3.81 -18.78 -17.97
N GLU A 27 -4.32 -19.96 -17.63
CA GLU A 27 -4.73 -20.99 -18.61
C GLU A 27 -6.00 -20.59 -19.38
N GLN A 28 -7.00 -20.04 -18.68
CA GLN A 28 -8.28 -19.67 -19.30
C GLN A 28 -8.26 -18.28 -19.95
N LEU A 29 -7.23 -17.48 -19.66
CA LEU A 29 -6.99 -16.13 -20.15
C LEU A 29 -8.24 -15.20 -20.20
N PRO A 30 -9.12 -15.17 -19.17
CA PRO A 30 -10.34 -14.36 -19.21
C PRO A 30 -10.04 -12.85 -19.08
N LEU A 31 -8.84 -12.50 -18.62
CA LEU A 31 -8.35 -11.12 -18.48
C LEU A 31 -6.84 -11.09 -18.73
N LEU A 32 -6.35 -9.98 -19.28
CA LEU A 32 -4.92 -9.77 -19.56
C LEU A 32 -4.36 -8.71 -18.60
N PRO A 33 -3.57 -9.09 -17.58
CA PRO A 33 -2.93 -8.11 -16.70
C PRO A 33 -1.82 -7.38 -17.47
N LEU A 34 -1.93 -6.06 -17.61
CA LEU A 34 -0.97 -5.25 -18.36
C LEU A 34 0.22 -4.80 -17.51
N ALA A 35 -0.04 -4.30 -16.31
CA ALA A 35 0.97 -3.78 -15.40
C ALA A 35 0.41 -3.56 -13.99
N THR A 36 1.32 -3.43 -13.02
CA THR A 36 1.01 -2.90 -11.69
C THR A 36 1.38 -1.41 -11.66
N PRO A 37 0.43 -0.49 -11.40
CA PRO A 37 0.71 0.93 -11.44
C PRO A 37 1.54 1.39 -10.25
N LEU A 38 2.46 2.33 -10.47
CA LEU A 38 3.11 3.08 -9.40
C LEU A 38 2.20 4.22 -8.94
N ARG A 39 1.96 4.33 -7.64
CA ARG A 39 1.18 5.44 -7.07
C ARG A 39 2.11 6.55 -6.61
N LEU A 40 1.96 7.73 -7.21
CA LEU A 40 2.66 8.95 -6.81
C LEU A 40 1.69 9.89 -6.11
N GLN A 41 2.11 10.49 -4.99
CA GLN A 41 1.33 11.48 -4.25
C GLN A 41 2.22 12.66 -3.90
N ALA A 42 1.80 13.87 -4.30
CA ALA A 42 2.45 15.10 -3.91
C ALA A 42 1.94 15.52 -2.52
N TYR A 43 2.86 15.80 -1.61
CA TYR A 43 2.56 16.39 -0.31
C TYR A 43 3.46 17.60 -0.09
N ARG A 44 3.04 18.51 0.78
CA ARG A 44 3.82 19.71 1.08
C ARG A 44 4.93 19.36 2.07
N ASN A 45 6.12 19.92 1.88
CA ASN A 45 7.28 19.68 2.75
C ASN A 45 7.09 20.14 4.20
N ASP A 46 6.09 20.99 4.47
CA ASP A 46 5.77 21.46 5.81
C ASP A 46 4.82 20.54 6.59
N ILE A 47 4.41 19.42 5.98
CA ILE A 47 3.53 18.41 6.56
C ILE A 47 4.39 17.25 7.05
N GLU A 48 4.33 16.99 8.36
CA GLU A 48 5.01 15.86 9.00
C GLU A 48 3.99 14.81 9.46
N GLY A 49 4.40 13.54 9.47
CA GLY A 49 3.56 12.43 9.93
C GLY A 49 2.61 11.82 8.88
N LEU A 50 2.72 12.20 7.60
CA LEU A 50 1.93 11.58 6.53
C LEU A 50 2.40 10.14 6.27
N VAL A 51 1.53 9.16 6.55
CA VAL A 51 1.78 7.74 6.23
C VAL A 51 0.95 7.33 5.02
N LEU A 52 1.64 6.90 3.96
CA LEU A 52 1.02 6.36 2.76
C LEU A 52 0.82 4.84 2.92
N SER A 53 -0.43 4.38 2.83
CA SER A 53 -0.72 2.94 2.85
C SER A 53 -0.49 2.33 1.46
N PRO A 54 0.11 1.13 1.37
CA PRO A 54 0.23 0.39 0.12
C PRO A 54 -1.14 -0.04 -0.44
N PHE A 55 -2.21 0.01 0.37
CA PHE A 55 -3.57 -0.35 -0.02
C PHE A 55 -4.41 0.83 -0.51
N GLY A 56 -3.78 1.96 -0.86
CA GLY A 56 -4.45 3.09 -1.51
C GLY A 56 -5.03 4.15 -0.57
N ASN A 57 -5.05 3.91 0.74
CA ASN A 57 -5.49 4.92 1.71
C ASN A 57 -4.33 5.86 2.07
N ALA A 58 -4.60 7.16 2.15
CA ALA A 58 -3.72 8.13 2.81
C ALA A 58 -4.33 8.42 4.19
N SER A 59 -3.56 8.20 5.26
CA SER A 59 -4.03 8.51 6.61
C SER A 59 -3.61 9.93 6.96
N PHE A 60 -4.58 10.77 7.34
CA PHE A 60 -4.32 12.09 7.90
C PHE A 60 -4.30 12.12 9.44
N ALA A 61 -4.45 10.97 10.09
CA ALA A 61 -4.42 10.87 11.55
C ALA A 61 -3.01 11.18 12.07
N GLY A 62 -2.90 12.16 12.99
CA GLY A 62 -1.63 12.54 13.60
C GLY A 62 -0.74 13.45 12.75
N ILE A 63 -1.25 13.95 11.62
CA ILE A 63 -0.51 14.89 10.78
C ILE A 63 -0.55 16.28 11.40
N PHE A 64 0.61 16.93 11.42
CA PHE A 64 0.71 18.32 11.81
C PHE A 64 1.60 19.08 10.84
N ARG A 65 1.42 20.40 10.85
CA ARG A 65 2.24 21.32 10.06
C ARG A 65 3.32 21.89 10.96
N LYS A 66 4.58 21.75 10.57
CA LYS A 66 5.68 22.44 11.26
C LYS A 66 5.59 23.94 10.93
N SER A 67 5.46 24.79 11.95
CA SER A 67 5.45 26.24 11.74
C SER A 67 6.84 26.69 11.25
N LYS A 68 6.88 27.73 10.42
CA LYS A 68 8.14 28.25 9.85
C LYS A 68 9.11 28.78 10.92
N ASP A 69 8.65 29.04 12.14
CA ASP A 69 9.45 29.69 13.19
C ASP A 69 10.57 28.80 13.75
N SER A 70 10.45 27.47 13.67
CA SER A 70 11.50 26.54 14.14
C SER A 70 12.72 26.42 13.22
N MET A 71 12.71 27.06 12.05
CA MET A 71 13.84 27.01 11.09
C MET A 71 14.84 28.17 11.29
N THR A 72 14.59 29.05 12.27
CA THR A 72 15.38 30.26 12.50
C THR A 72 16.40 30.10 13.64
N GLU A 73 16.29 29.08 14.49
CA GLU A 73 17.22 28.87 15.61
C GLU A 73 18.40 27.93 15.28
N ASP A 74 18.26 27.00 14.33
CA ASP A 74 19.33 26.03 13.97
C ASP A 74 20.48 26.63 13.13
N LYS A 75 20.42 27.92 12.77
CA LYS A 75 21.49 28.64 12.04
C LYS A 75 22.33 29.57 12.91
N LYS A 76 22.19 29.49 14.24
CA LYS A 76 22.93 30.31 15.20
C LYS A 76 23.73 29.46 16.19
N LEU A 77 24.60 28.60 15.67
CA LEU A 77 25.78 28.10 16.38
C LEU A 77 26.94 27.92 15.40
#